data_AF-W7DEK3-F1
#
_entry.id   AF-W7DEK3-F1
#
_cell.length_a   1.000
_cell.length_b   1.000
_cell.length_c   1.000
_cell.angle_alpha   90.00
_cell.angle_beta   90.00
_cell.angle_gamma   90.00
#
_symmetry.space_group_name_H-M   'P 1'
#
loop_
_entity.id
_entity.type
_entity.pdbx_description
1 polymer ?
#
loop_
_entity_poly.entity_id
_entity_poly.type
_entity_poly.pdbx_seq_one_letter_code
_entity_poly.pdbx_strand_id
1 'polypeptide(L)'
;MIYQGNTVNIDSPNTFAFFSTNMRKNNTLTRPKGITVIGNRFTSRNIDYPFRVFAGISDSNTTNGITISTNTIQILGSINNYYRTLIEVREVPIIFNGKTSYYTTDLLSVTNNKIQSKSIGTLVTGASISKKDTLKLLFLNNNTLNGKTYQISRNYIGTTLKAPSYKNNALQIPIIWNADETKTKYIRVTNLSGKAITSEIALTKTKSPTITFKTKLPRGNLIKIQISEVKGNYTNASTVFFKVP
;
A
#
# COMPACT_ATOMS: atom_id res chain seq x y z
N MET A 1 -13.45 8.30 6.03
CA MET A 1 -13.26 9.75 6.26
C MET A 1 -12.36 10.29 5.16
N ILE A 2 -12.73 11.41 4.54
CA ILE A 2 -12.01 12.01 3.41
C ILE A 2 -11.35 13.31 3.87
N TYR A 3 -10.05 13.43 3.67
CA TYR A 3 -9.27 14.64 3.93
C TYR A 3 -8.79 15.20 2.58
N GLN A 4 -9.34 16.33 2.14
CA GLN A 4 -9.07 16.89 0.82
C GLN A 4 -9.00 18.42 0.78
N GLY A 5 -8.24 18.95 -0.19
CA GLY A 5 -8.13 20.39 -0.44
C GLY A 5 -7.33 21.17 0.60
N ASN A 6 -6.63 20.49 1.51
CA ASN A 6 -5.90 21.15 2.59
C ASN A 6 -4.51 21.58 2.14
N THR A 7 -4.04 22.71 2.68
CA THR A 7 -2.62 23.09 2.67
C THR A 7 -2.07 22.91 4.08
N VAL A 8 -1.03 22.08 4.22
CA VAL A 8 -0.40 21.74 5.49
C VAL A 8 1.07 22.12 5.42
N ASN A 9 1.48 23.07 6.27
CA ASN A 9 2.87 23.51 6.38
C ASN A 9 3.45 23.04 7.71
N ILE A 10 4.64 22.46 7.65
CA ILE A 10 5.28 21.77 8.77
C ILE A 10 6.71 22.28 8.93
N ASP A 11 6.93 23.01 10.02
CA ASP A 11 8.23 23.62 10.33
C ASP A 11 8.92 22.98 11.55
N SER A 12 8.54 21.75 11.90
CA SER A 12 9.16 21.01 13.01
C SER A 12 9.66 19.63 12.55
N PRO A 13 10.94 19.27 12.82
CA PRO A 13 11.48 17.97 12.42
C PRO A 13 10.75 16.80 13.08
N ASN A 14 10.26 16.98 14.31
CA ASN A 14 9.64 15.91 15.11
C ASN A 14 8.13 15.75 14.86
N THR A 15 7.63 16.14 13.69
CA THR A 15 6.18 16.13 13.39
C THR A 15 5.81 15.20 12.25
N PHE A 16 4.52 14.89 12.16
CA PHE A 16 3.92 14.07 11.12
C PHE A 16 3.03 14.96 10.26
N ALA A 17 3.07 14.77 8.93
CA ALA A 17 2.09 15.40 8.05
C ALA A 17 0.73 14.70 8.10
N PHE A 18 0.77 13.40 8.37
CA PHE A 18 -0.39 12.57 8.62
C PHE A 18 -0.04 11.41 9.56
N PHE A 19 -0.93 11.14 10.50
CA PHE A 19 -0.81 10.05 11.45
C PHE A 19 -2.16 9.34 11.58
N SER A 20 -2.23 8.05 11.22
CA SER A 20 -3.38 7.24 11.60
C SER A 20 -3.15 6.67 13.00
N THR A 21 -4.02 6.95 13.94
CA THR A 21 -3.97 6.34 15.26
C THR A 21 -4.99 5.22 15.39
N ASN A 22 -4.73 4.30 16.32
CA ASN A 22 -5.72 3.38 16.82
C ASN A 22 -6.14 3.85 18.21
N MET A 23 -7.43 3.75 18.53
CA MET A 23 -7.92 4.06 19.87
C MET A 23 -8.40 2.78 20.55
N ARG A 24 -8.07 2.63 21.83
CA ARG A 24 -8.79 1.69 22.69
C ARG A 24 -10.06 2.37 23.15
N LYS A 25 -11.20 1.73 22.90
CA LYS A 25 -12.49 2.08 23.51
C LYS A 25 -12.98 0.84 24.25
N ASN A 26 -13.19 0.93 25.56
CA ASN A 26 -13.68 -0.18 26.40
C ASN A 26 -12.88 -1.49 26.20
N ASN A 27 -11.55 -1.44 26.34
CA ASN A 27 -10.64 -2.56 26.12
C ASN A 27 -10.65 -3.20 24.71
N THR A 28 -11.40 -2.61 23.76
CA THR A 28 -11.46 -3.04 22.37
C THR A 28 -10.59 -2.14 21.50
N LEU A 29 -9.72 -2.74 20.69
CA LEU A 29 -8.95 -2.02 19.68
C LEU A 29 -9.87 -1.59 18.53
N THR A 30 -10.03 -0.29 18.36
CA THR A 30 -10.68 0.25 17.16
C THR A 30 -9.61 0.55 16.11
N ARG A 31 -9.67 -0.18 14.99
CA ARG A 31 -8.72 -0.06 13.87
C ARG A 31 -9.25 0.90 12.80
N PRO A 32 -8.41 1.81 12.26
CA PRO A 32 -8.85 2.75 11.26
C PRO A 32 -9.24 2.04 9.96
N LYS A 33 -10.33 2.50 9.33
CA LYS A 33 -10.91 1.91 8.12
C LYS A 33 -11.31 3.00 7.13
N GLY A 34 -11.04 2.80 5.84
CA GLY A 34 -11.50 3.72 4.79
C GLY A 34 -11.02 5.17 4.97
N ILE A 35 -9.74 5.34 5.29
CA ILE A 35 -9.12 6.67 5.37
C ILE A 35 -8.57 7.04 4.00
N THR A 36 -8.98 8.21 3.50
CA THR A 36 -8.50 8.74 2.23
C THR A 36 -7.89 10.12 2.44
N VAL A 37 -6.59 10.24 2.17
CA VAL A 37 -5.84 11.49 2.11
C VAL A 37 -5.64 11.84 0.64
N ILE A 38 -6.44 12.77 0.12
CA ILE A 38 -6.51 13.04 -1.32
C ILE A 38 -6.44 14.51 -1.66
N GLY A 39 -5.64 14.88 -2.68
CA GLY A 39 -5.67 16.25 -3.21
C GLY A 39 -5.19 17.32 -2.22
N ASN A 40 -4.31 16.97 -1.28
CA ASN A 40 -3.73 17.93 -0.33
C ASN A 40 -2.34 18.40 -0.79
N ARG A 41 -1.91 19.56 -0.28
CA ARG A 41 -0.55 20.07 -0.42
C ARG A 41 0.16 20.03 0.93
N PHE A 42 1.21 19.24 1.03
CA PHE A 42 2.08 19.15 2.21
C PHE A 42 3.42 19.81 1.91
N THR A 43 3.83 20.76 2.73
CA THR A 43 5.16 21.39 2.63
C THR A 43 5.88 21.25 3.96
N SER A 44 7.15 20.82 3.92
CA SER A 44 7.97 20.69 5.13
C SER A 44 9.40 21.15 4.86
N ARG A 45 10.05 21.76 5.87
CA ARG A 45 11.52 21.92 5.86
C ARG A 45 12.19 20.59 6.19
N ASN A 46 12.19 20.21 7.46
CA ASN A 46 12.67 18.90 7.90
C ASN A 46 11.50 18.12 8.49
N ILE A 47 11.53 16.78 8.35
CA ILE A 47 10.48 15.92 8.87
C ILE A 47 10.99 14.51 9.11
N ASP A 48 10.62 13.90 10.23
CA ASP A 48 11.08 12.55 10.52
C ASP A 48 10.19 11.51 9.86
N TYR A 49 8.86 11.69 9.90
CA TYR A 49 7.90 10.71 9.41
C TYR A 49 6.70 11.41 8.74
N PRO A 50 6.79 11.72 7.44
CA PRO A 50 5.74 12.45 6.74
C PRO A 50 4.37 11.80 6.89
N PHE A 51 4.28 10.50 6.64
CA PHE A 51 3.08 9.72 6.88
C PHE A 51 3.42 8.54 7.76
N ARG A 52 2.61 8.32 8.79
CA ARG A 52 2.71 7.12 9.61
C ARG A 52 1.36 6.41 9.73
N VAL A 53 1.36 5.12 9.42
CA VAL A 53 0.16 4.30 9.34
C VAL A 53 0.25 3.14 10.34
N PHE A 54 -0.84 2.90 11.07
CA PHE A 54 -0.93 1.86 12.08
C PHE A 54 -2.18 1.01 11.92
N ALA A 55 -1.99 -0.30 11.77
CA ALA A 55 -3.03 -1.33 11.86
C ALA A 55 -4.34 -1.06 11.08
N GLY A 56 -4.28 -0.38 9.93
CA GLY A 56 -5.48 -0.05 9.15
C GLY A 56 -6.15 -1.29 8.56
N ILE A 57 -7.48 -1.35 8.60
CA ILE A 57 -8.27 -2.44 8.00
C ILE A 57 -8.80 -2.05 6.63
N SER A 58 -8.87 -3.03 5.72
CA SER A 58 -9.60 -2.88 4.48
C SER A 58 -11.10 -3.09 4.71
N ASP A 59 -11.91 -2.30 4.02
CA ASP A 59 -13.34 -2.55 3.98
C ASP A 59 -13.69 -3.71 3.07
N SER A 60 -14.45 -4.71 3.55
CA SER A 60 -14.97 -5.75 2.67
C SER A 60 -15.91 -5.20 1.58
N ASN A 61 -16.58 -4.08 1.86
CA ASN A 61 -17.66 -3.55 1.01
C ASN A 61 -17.17 -2.48 0.03
N THR A 62 -16.16 -1.71 0.42
CA THR A 62 -15.57 -0.65 -0.42
C THR A 62 -14.13 -0.96 -0.84
N THR A 63 -13.49 -1.95 -0.20
CA THR A 63 -12.07 -2.33 -0.37
C THR A 63 -11.08 -1.19 -0.41
N ASN A 64 -11.46 -0.07 0.19
CA ASN A 64 -10.58 1.00 0.52
C ASN A 64 -9.93 0.66 1.86
N GLY A 65 -8.64 0.32 1.82
CA GLY A 65 -7.79 0.36 2.99
C GLY A 65 -7.48 1.81 3.35
N ILE A 66 -6.21 2.11 3.60
CA ILE A 66 -5.75 3.49 3.69
C ILE A 66 -5.31 3.93 2.30
N THR A 67 -5.76 5.09 1.86
CA THR A 67 -5.47 5.65 0.54
C THR A 67 -4.78 7.00 0.68
N ILE A 68 -3.60 7.15 0.09
CA ILE A 68 -2.87 8.42 -0.04
C ILE A 68 -2.76 8.68 -1.54
N SER A 69 -3.58 9.57 -2.07
CA SER A 69 -3.72 9.74 -3.51
C SER A 69 -3.65 11.19 -3.95
N THR A 70 -3.03 11.46 -5.10
CA THR A 70 -3.15 12.76 -5.77
C THR A 70 -2.71 13.96 -4.90
N ASN A 71 -1.83 13.74 -3.91
CA ASN A 71 -1.28 14.80 -3.08
C ASN A 71 -0.03 15.40 -3.72
N THR A 72 0.25 16.66 -3.43
CA THR A 72 1.54 17.30 -3.69
C THR A 72 2.32 17.35 -2.38
N ILE A 73 3.50 16.74 -2.34
CA ILE A 73 4.31 16.63 -1.13
C ILE A 73 5.69 17.22 -1.42
N GLN A 74 5.99 18.35 -0.80
CA GLN A 74 7.22 19.10 -0.98
C GLN A 74 8.03 19.08 0.31
N ILE A 75 9.14 18.36 0.33
CA ILE A 75 10.10 18.34 1.43
C ILE A 75 11.34 19.14 0.99
N LEU A 76 11.45 20.36 1.51
CA LEU A 76 12.49 21.33 1.14
C LEU A 76 13.87 20.96 1.72
N GLY A 77 13.89 20.46 2.95
CA GLY A 77 15.06 19.95 3.64
C GLY A 77 15.10 18.42 3.61
N SER A 78 15.24 17.78 4.77
CA SER A 78 15.53 16.35 4.89
C SER A 78 14.39 15.53 5.48
N ILE A 79 14.34 14.25 5.07
CA ILE A 79 13.61 13.19 5.77
C ILE A 79 14.60 12.48 6.70
N ASN A 80 14.46 12.61 8.02
CA ASN A 80 15.54 12.19 8.95
C ASN A 80 15.39 10.77 9.49
N ASN A 81 14.39 10.00 9.08
CA ASN A 81 14.32 8.60 9.49
C ASN A 81 15.38 7.73 8.77
N TYR A 82 15.70 6.58 9.39
CA TYR A 82 16.79 5.68 8.97
C TYR A 82 16.76 5.30 7.48
N TYR A 83 15.57 5.05 6.92
CA TYR A 83 15.41 4.66 5.51
C TYR A 83 15.08 5.83 4.58
N ARG A 84 15.05 7.06 5.12
CA ARG A 84 14.58 8.27 4.43
C ARG A 84 13.24 8.04 3.74
N THR A 85 12.32 7.41 4.47
CA THR A 85 11.04 6.91 3.98
C THR A 85 9.95 7.96 4.09
N LEU A 86 9.13 8.10 3.03
CA LEU A 86 7.97 8.99 3.06
C LEU A 86 6.82 8.44 3.91
N ILE A 87 6.48 7.15 3.74
CA ILE A 87 5.37 6.50 4.44
C ILE A 87 5.89 5.31 5.24
N GLU A 88 5.79 5.39 6.56
CA GLU A 88 6.14 4.29 7.46
C GLU A 88 4.86 3.57 7.92
N VAL A 89 4.82 2.26 7.75
CA VAL A 89 3.73 1.41 8.23
C VAL A 89 4.21 0.60 9.43
N ARG A 90 3.43 0.61 10.51
CA ARG A 90 3.72 -0.12 11.74
C ARG A 90 2.58 -1.04 12.12
N GLU A 91 2.94 -2.16 12.74
CA GLU A 91 2.00 -3.00 13.46
C GLU A 91 1.72 -2.40 14.86
N VAL A 92 0.58 -2.78 15.44
CA VAL A 92 0.21 -2.38 16.80
C VAL A 92 0.20 -3.62 17.69
N PRO A 93 1.07 -3.68 18.73
CA PRO A 93 1.01 -4.74 19.72
C PRO A 93 -0.16 -4.51 20.68
N ILE A 94 -0.89 -5.57 20.98
CA ILE A 94 -1.92 -5.58 22.02
C ILE A 94 -1.75 -6.80 22.88
N ILE A 95 -1.63 -6.53 24.18
CA ILE A 95 -1.61 -7.56 25.20
C ILE A 95 -3.05 -7.81 25.63
N PHE A 96 -3.47 -9.07 25.53
CA PHE A 96 -4.73 -9.58 26.05
C PHE A 96 -4.46 -10.91 26.74
N ASN A 97 -4.86 -11.03 28.01
CA ASN A 97 -4.61 -12.21 28.86
C ASN A 97 -3.14 -12.69 28.83
N GLY A 98 -2.19 -11.75 28.94
CA GLY A 98 -0.75 -12.04 28.94
C GLY A 98 -0.16 -12.42 27.57
N LYS A 99 -0.96 -12.49 26.50
CA LYS A 99 -0.47 -12.79 25.14
C LYS A 99 -0.47 -11.53 24.27
N THR A 100 0.65 -11.27 23.60
CA THR A 100 0.78 -10.17 22.63
C THR A 100 0.30 -10.61 21.26
N SER A 101 -0.71 -9.92 20.73
CA SER A 101 -1.14 -10.00 19.34
C SER A 101 -0.70 -8.75 18.58
N TYR A 102 -0.22 -8.92 17.36
CA TYR A 102 0.23 -7.81 16.52
C TYR A 102 -0.76 -7.57 15.38
N TYR A 103 -1.31 -6.36 15.33
CA TYR A 103 -2.28 -5.96 14.33
C TYR A 103 -1.60 -5.18 13.21
N THR A 104 -1.72 -5.67 11.98
CA THR A 104 -1.04 -5.15 10.79
C THR A 104 -1.98 -4.29 9.95
N THR A 105 -1.46 -3.56 8.97
CA THR A 105 -2.29 -2.86 7.98
C THR A 105 -2.67 -3.84 6.86
N ASP A 106 -3.95 -3.90 6.50
CA ASP A 106 -4.45 -4.82 5.48
C ASP A 106 -4.13 -4.33 4.07
N LEU A 107 -4.46 -3.08 3.75
CA LEU A 107 -4.25 -2.49 2.43
C LEU A 107 -3.83 -1.02 2.55
N LEU A 108 -2.75 -0.66 1.86
CA LEU A 108 -2.34 0.72 1.64
C LEU A 108 -2.26 0.97 0.13
N SER A 109 -2.97 2.00 -0.35
CA SER A 109 -2.88 2.48 -1.72
C SER A 109 -2.21 3.83 -1.77
N VAL A 110 -1.08 3.93 -2.48
CA VAL A 110 -0.35 5.19 -2.67
C VAL A 110 -0.31 5.46 -4.16
N THR A 111 -1.11 6.41 -4.63
CA THR A 111 -1.32 6.60 -6.07
C THR A 111 -1.27 8.05 -6.52
N ASN A 112 -0.71 8.31 -7.70
CA ASN A 112 -0.73 9.62 -8.35
C ASN A 112 -0.16 10.79 -7.50
N ASN A 113 0.68 10.51 -6.50
CA ASN A 113 1.26 11.58 -5.67
C ASN A 113 2.47 12.21 -6.37
N LYS A 114 2.56 13.54 -6.29
CA LYS A 114 3.69 14.33 -6.78
C LYS A 114 4.61 14.66 -5.61
N ILE A 115 5.79 14.06 -5.58
CA ILE A 115 6.77 14.24 -4.50
C ILE A 115 7.93 15.07 -5.03
N GLN A 116 8.28 16.12 -4.29
CA GLN A 116 9.45 16.96 -4.52
C GLN A 116 10.32 16.87 -3.27
N SER A 117 11.49 16.25 -3.40
CA SER A 117 12.43 16.09 -2.28
C SER A 117 13.84 15.81 -2.80
N LYS A 118 14.85 16.28 -2.06
CA LYS A 118 16.25 15.98 -2.31
C LYS A 118 16.74 14.71 -1.59
N SER A 119 15.96 14.17 -0.64
CA SER A 119 16.48 13.23 0.36
C SER A 119 15.57 12.03 0.63
N ILE A 120 14.85 11.50 -0.36
CA ILE A 120 13.99 10.31 -0.16
C ILE A 120 14.68 9.04 -0.64
N GLY A 121 14.76 8.03 0.23
CA GLY A 121 15.35 6.73 -0.07
C GLY A 121 14.31 5.67 -0.44
N THR A 122 13.12 5.75 0.17
CA THR A 122 12.03 4.78 -0.02
C THR A 122 10.67 5.48 0.01
N LEU A 123 9.71 5.03 -0.81
CA LEU A 123 8.35 5.56 -0.76
C LEU A 123 7.57 5.00 0.43
N VAL A 124 7.60 3.67 0.60
CA VAL A 124 6.89 2.97 1.68
C VAL A 124 7.80 1.96 2.35
N THR A 125 7.84 1.95 3.69
CA THR A 125 8.52 0.88 4.45
C THR A 125 7.62 0.32 5.53
N GLY A 126 7.72 -0.99 5.77
CA GLY A 126 7.20 -1.62 6.98
C GLY A 126 8.25 -1.58 8.09
N ALA A 127 7.87 -1.10 9.27
CA ALA A 127 8.69 -1.08 10.48
C ALA A 127 8.10 -2.06 11.50
N SER A 128 8.63 -3.29 11.50
CA SER A 128 8.13 -4.42 12.30
C SER A 128 8.94 -4.60 13.59
N ILE A 129 8.25 -4.86 14.69
CA ILE A 129 8.84 -5.27 15.97
C ILE A 129 8.72 -6.79 16.18
N SER A 130 7.69 -7.41 15.60
CA SER A 130 7.41 -8.85 15.59
C SER A 130 8.22 -9.61 14.53
N LYS A 131 8.94 -8.88 13.67
CA LYS A 131 9.64 -9.38 12.47
C LYS A 131 8.70 -10.03 11.45
N LYS A 132 7.40 -9.70 11.49
CA LYS A 132 6.38 -10.10 10.50
C LYS A 132 5.94 -8.93 9.65
N ASP A 133 5.24 -9.22 8.56
CA ASP A 133 4.74 -8.18 7.66
C ASP A 133 3.78 -7.23 8.38
N THR A 134 4.11 -5.95 8.36
CA THR A 134 3.29 -4.87 8.95
C THR A 134 2.22 -4.37 8.00
N LEU A 135 2.36 -4.69 6.71
CA LEU A 135 1.42 -4.37 5.64
C LEU A 135 1.20 -5.62 4.79
N LYS A 136 -0.05 -6.06 4.63
CA LYS A 136 -0.34 -7.25 3.81
C LYS A 136 -0.26 -6.94 2.31
N LEU A 137 -0.92 -5.87 1.86
CA LEU A 137 -0.90 -5.46 0.46
C LEU A 137 -0.63 -3.96 0.31
N LEU A 138 0.36 -3.65 -0.52
CA LEU A 138 0.68 -2.32 -0.98
C LEU A 138 0.29 -2.18 -2.46
N PHE A 139 -0.49 -1.16 -2.78
CA PHE A 139 -0.80 -0.79 -4.15
C PHE A 139 -0.13 0.54 -4.49
N LEU A 140 0.89 0.52 -5.36
CA LEU A 140 1.63 1.69 -5.80
C LEU A 140 1.33 1.98 -7.26
N ASN A 141 0.91 3.20 -7.58
CA ASN A 141 0.73 3.57 -8.98
C ASN A 141 1.03 5.03 -9.26
N ASN A 142 1.75 5.33 -10.34
CA ASN A 142 1.95 6.69 -10.87
C ASN A 142 2.43 7.74 -9.84
N ASN A 143 3.11 7.34 -8.77
CA ASN A 143 3.80 8.30 -7.91
C ASN A 143 5.08 8.77 -8.59
N THR A 144 5.40 10.04 -8.44
CA THR A 144 6.60 10.64 -9.02
C THR A 144 7.46 11.31 -7.96
N LEU A 145 8.77 11.18 -8.07
CA LEU A 145 9.78 11.97 -7.36
C LEU A 145 10.47 12.89 -8.36
N ASN A 146 10.37 14.20 -8.14
CA ASN A 146 10.97 15.24 -9.01
C ASN A 146 10.64 15.00 -10.50
N GLY A 147 9.39 14.63 -10.78
CA GLY A 147 8.89 14.36 -12.14
C GLY A 147 9.17 12.95 -12.69
N LYS A 148 9.97 12.13 -12.02
CA LYS A 148 10.28 10.75 -12.45
C LYS A 148 9.46 9.72 -11.69
N THR A 149 9.07 8.61 -12.32
CA THR A 149 8.36 7.51 -11.66
C THR A 149 9.13 7.02 -10.42
N TYR A 150 8.45 6.92 -9.29
CA TYR A 150 9.05 6.53 -8.02
C TYR A 150 8.14 5.59 -7.23
N GLN A 151 8.51 4.31 -7.19
CA GLN A 151 7.67 3.23 -6.64
C GLN A 151 8.53 2.20 -5.88
N ILE A 152 9.36 2.68 -4.95
CA ILE A 152 10.26 1.82 -4.17
C ILE A 152 9.65 1.52 -2.80
N SER A 153 9.58 0.25 -2.45
CA SER A 153 9.17 -0.23 -1.13
C SER A 153 10.21 -1.15 -0.50
N ARG A 154 10.25 -1.22 0.83
CA ARG A 154 11.22 -2.03 1.60
C ARG A 154 10.62 -2.58 2.89
N ASN A 155 11.13 -3.73 3.34
CA ASN A 155 10.95 -4.32 4.68
C ASN A 155 9.50 -4.64 5.06
N TYR A 156 9.24 -5.88 5.50
CA TYR A 156 8.01 -6.27 6.19
C TYR A 156 6.71 -5.82 5.50
N ILE A 157 6.69 -5.88 4.16
CA ILE A 157 5.52 -5.66 3.32
C ILE A 157 5.26 -6.98 2.60
N GLY A 158 4.09 -7.58 2.83
CA GLY A 158 3.76 -8.89 2.32
C GLY A 158 3.66 -8.91 0.80
N THR A 159 3.01 -7.96 0.16
CA THR A 159 2.94 -7.93 -1.30
C THR A 159 2.78 -6.52 -1.84
N THR A 160 3.42 -6.22 -2.97
CA THR A 160 3.31 -4.93 -3.66
C THR A 160 2.87 -5.10 -5.11
N LEU A 161 1.83 -4.37 -5.51
CA LEU A 161 1.26 -4.38 -6.87
C LEU A 161 1.25 -2.98 -7.49
N LYS A 162 1.35 -2.95 -8.82
CA LYS A 162 1.04 -1.77 -9.64
C LYS A 162 -0.36 -1.88 -10.26
N ALA A 163 -0.88 -0.74 -10.75
CA ALA A 163 -2.10 -0.74 -11.54
C ALA A 163 -2.04 -1.72 -12.72
N PRO A 164 -3.02 -2.61 -12.85
CA PRO A 164 -3.20 -3.45 -14.01
C PRO A 164 -3.58 -2.63 -15.25
N SER A 165 -3.38 -3.22 -16.42
CA SER A 165 -3.91 -2.71 -17.69
C SER A 165 -4.48 -3.85 -18.52
N TYR A 166 -5.44 -3.56 -19.39
CA TYR A 166 -6.04 -4.53 -20.29
C TYR A 166 -6.00 -4.00 -21.72
N LYS A 167 -5.34 -4.74 -22.61
CA LYS A 167 -5.26 -4.42 -24.05
C LYS A 167 -5.06 -5.69 -24.86
N ASN A 168 -5.53 -5.71 -26.11
CA ASN A 168 -5.36 -6.82 -27.04
C ASN A 168 -5.71 -8.19 -26.42
N ASN A 169 -6.85 -8.26 -25.72
CA ASN A 169 -7.31 -9.45 -25.00
C ASN A 169 -6.31 -10.01 -23.97
N ALA A 170 -5.47 -9.15 -23.40
CA ALA A 170 -4.48 -9.54 -22.41
C ALA A 170 -4.53 -8.60 -21.19
N LEU A 171 -4.68 -9.20 -20.00
CA LEU A 171 -4.53 -8.50 -18.73
C LEU A 171 -3.07 -8.49 -18.34
N GLN A 172 -2.49 -7.30 -18.23
CA GLN A 172 -1.12 -7.07 -17.83
C GLN A 172 -1.09 -6.52 -16.41
N ILE A 173 -0.44 -7.24 -15.51
CA ILE A 173 -0.31 -6.86 -14.10
C ILE A 173 1.17 -6.70 -13.79
N PRO A 174 1.66 -5.46 -13.68
CA PRO A 174 3.01 -5.23 -13.21
C PRO A 174 3.09 -5.45 -11.70
N ILE A 175 4.13 -6.14 -11.27
CA ILE A 175 4.53 -6.30 -9.89
C ILE A 175 5.71 -5.38 -9.62
N ILE A 176 5.68 -4.82 -8.42
CA ILE A 176 6.80 -4.07 -7.88
C ILE A 176 7.41 -4.95 -6.80
N TRP A 177 8.66 -5.33 -7.00
CA TRP A 177 9.37 -6.12 -6.02
C TRP A 177 9.95 -5.20 -4.95
N ASN A 178 9.72 -5.53 -3.67
CA ASN A 178 10.41 -4.83 -2.58
C ASN A 178 11.93 -5.03 -2.74
N ALA A 179 12.72 -4.03 -2.33
CA ALA A 179 14.18 -4.07 -2.51
C ALA A 179 14.83 -5.31 -1.86
N ASP A 180 14.25 -5.77 -0.77
CA ASP A 180 14.65 -6.91 0.07
C ASP A 180 13.78 -8.16 -0.11
N GLU A 181 12.89 -8.18 -1.11
CA GLU A 181 11.98 -9.32 -1.31
C GLU A 181 12.72 -10.63 -1.62
N THR A 182 12.35 -11.68 -0.90
CA THR A 182 12.85 -13.05 -1.08
C THR A 182 11.74 -14.09 -1.24
N LYS A 183 10.48 -13.76 -0.90
CA LYS A 183 9.38 -14.72 -0.84
C LYS A 183 8.70 -14.86 -2.20
N THR A 184 8.29 -16.10 -2.51
CA THR A 184 7.41 -16.38 -3.66
C THR A 184 6.04 -15.76 -3.45
N LYS A 185 5.46 -15.17 -4.50
CA LYS A 185 4.07 -14.71 -4.52
C LYS A 185 3.25 -15.56 -5.49
N TYR A 186 1.97 -15.70 -5.20
CA TYR A 186 0.99 -16.38 -6.03
C TYR A 186 -0.06 -15.38 -6.46
N ILE A 187 -0.32 -15.28 -7.76
CA ILE A 187 -1.31 -14.36 -8.31
C ILE A 187 -2.36 -15.13 -9.12
N ARG A 188 -3.62 -14.70 -9.01
CA ARG A 188 -4.71 -15.16 -9.85
C ARG A 188 -5.73 -14.06 -10.10
N VAL A 189 -6.56 -14.27 -11.11
CA VAL A 189 -7.67 -13.40 -11.44
C VAL A 189 -8.97 -14.17 -11.22
N THR A 190 -9.92 -13.57 -10.51
CA THR A 190 -11.24 -14.15 -10.27
C THR A 190 -12.34 -13.13 -10.62
N ASN A 191 -13.56 -13.61 -10.84
CA ASN A 191 -14.73 -12.75 -10.93
C ASN A 191 -15.16 -12.27 -9.52
N LEU A 192 -16.24 -11.49 -9.43
CA LEU A 192 -16.77 -11.02 -8.15
C LEU A 192 -17.26 -12.15 -7.23
N SER A 193 -17.71 -13.28 -7.78
CA SER A 193 -18.12 -14.46 -7.00
C SER A 193 -16.94 -15.32 -6.54
N GLY A 194 -15.70 -14.95 -6.87
CA GLY A 194 -14.49 -15.71 -6.51
C GLY A 194 -14.17 -16.89 -7.44
N LYS A 195 -14.95 -17.11 -8.51
CA LYS A 195 -14.63 -18.11 -9.53
C LYS A 195 -13.39 -17.67 -10.30
N ALA A 196 -12.42 -18.58 -10.43
CA ALA A 196 -11.18 -18.32 -11.16
C ALA A 196 -11.45 -18.06 -12.64
N ILE A 197 -10.88 -16.96 -13.15
CA ILE A 197 -10.82 -16.61 -14.57
C ILE A 197 -9.49 -17.09 -15.17
N THR A 198 -8.44 -17.12 -14.35
CA THR A 198 -7.10 -17.57 -14.75
C THR A 198 -6.60 -18.63 -13.78
N SER A 199 -5.69 -19.48 -14.26
CA SER A 199 -4.87 -20.29 -13.37
C SER A 199 -4.01 -19.41 -12.46
N GLU A 200 -3.65 -19.97 -11.31
CA GLU A 200 -2.70 -19.37 -10.38
C GLU A 200 -1.28 -19.41 -10.95
N ILE A 201 -0.51 -18.34 -10.76
CA ILE A 201 0.87 -18.22 -11.21
C ILE A 201 1.78 -17.95 -10.02
N ALA A 202 2.87 -18.71 -9.90
CA ALA A 202 3.93 -18.49 -8.92
C ALA A 202 5.02 -17.53 -9.45
N LEU A 203 5.39 -16.57 -8.62
CA LEU A 203 6.18 -15.40 -8.96
C LEU A 203 7.38 -15.31 -8.02
N THR A 204 8.56 -15.15 -8.60
CA THR A 204 9.81 -14.91 -7.88
C THR A 204 10.43 -13.64 -8.45
N LYS A 205 11.21 -12.91 -7.63
CA LYS A 205 11.82 -11.62 -8.01
C LYS A 205 12.63 -11.64 -9.30
N THR A 206 13.17 -12.81 -9.66
CA THR A 206 13.93 -13.05 -10.89
C THR A 206 13.09 -13.16 -12.16
N LYS A 207 11.75 -13.24 -12.06
CA LYS A 207 10.83 -13.33 -13.19
C LYS A 207 10.35 -11.95 -13.64
N SER A 208 10.00 -11.85 -14.93
CA SER A 208 9.51 -10.64 -15.60
C SER A 208 8.57 -9.83 -14.69
N PRO A 209 8.81 -8.52 -14.49
CA PRO A 209 8.04 -7.70 -13.56
C PRO A 209 6.61 -7.47 -14.05
N THR A 210 6.24 -7.91 -15.25
CA THR A 210 4.87 -7.83 -15.77
C THR A 210 4.34 -9.22 -16.10
N ILE A 211 3.26 -9.60 -15.42
CA ILE A 211 2.52 -10.83 -15.68
C ILE A 211 1.48 -10.55 -16.75
N THR A 212 1.38 -11.44 -17.73
CA THR A 212 0.38 -11.34 -18.79
C THR A 212 -0.54 -12.54 -18.75
N PHE A 213 -1.83 -12.29 -18.53
CA PHE A 213 -2.89 -13.28 -18.71
C PHE A 213 -3.57 -13.03 -20.05
N LYS A 214 -3.35 -13.92 -21.02
CA LYS A 214 -4.09 -13.91 -22.29
C LYS A 214 -5.50 -14.45 -22.02
N THR A 215 -6.44 -13.56 -21.75
CA THR A 215 -7.82 -13.92 -21.42
C THR A 215 -8.79 -12.85 -21.90
N LYS A 216 -9.90 -13.30 -22.49
CA LYS A 216 -10.97 -12.40 -22.93
C LYS A 216 -11.81 -12.00 -21.71
N LEU A 217 -11.78 -10.72 -21.38
CA LEU A 217 -12.52 -10.14 -20.27
C LEU A 217 -13.60 -9.23 -20.85
N PRO A 218 -14.87 -9.36 -20.43
CA PRO A 218 -15.91 -8.45 -20.87
C PRO A 218 -15.60 -7.02 -20.40
N ARG A 219 -15.73 -6.04 -21.30
CA ARG A 219 -15.53 -4.63 -20.96
C ARG A 219 -16.54 -4.18 -19.90
N GLY A 220 -16.13 -3.26 -19.05
CA GLY A 220 -16.96 -2.73 -17.95
C GLY A 220 -17.09 -3.66 -16.74
N ASN A 221 -16.76 -4.96 -16.87
CA ASN A 221 -16.80 -5.88 -15.75
C ASN A 221 -15.75 -5.53 -14.69
N LEU A 222 -16.13 -5.69 -13.43
CA LEU A 222 -15.22 -5.62 -12.31
C LEU A 222 -14.68 -7.02 -12.01
N ILE A 223 -13.36 -7.15 -11.94
CA ILE A 223 -12.67 -8.39 -11.60
C ILE A 223 -11.84 -8.21 -10.33
N LYS A 224 -11.51 -9.33 -9.68
CA LYS A 224 -10.57 -9.38 -8.55
C LYS A 224 -9.22 -9.87 -9.05
N ILE A 225 -8.18 -9.12 -8.75
CA ILE A 225 -6.80 -9.55 -8.91
C ILE A 225 -6.29 -9.84 -7.50
N GLN A 226 -6.01 -11.11 -7.25
CA GLN A 226 -5.66 -11.58 -5.93
C GLN A 226 -4.21 -12.01 -5.94
N ILE A 227 -3.43 -11.54 -4.97
CA ILE A 227 -2.04 -11.90 -4.80
C ILE A 227 -1.76 -12.26 -3.35
N SER A 228 -0.97 -13.28 -3.10
CA SER A 228 -0.67 -13.77 -1.75
C SER A 228 0.73 -14.38 -1.69
N GLU A 229 1.32 -14.45 -0.50
CA GLU A 229 2.53 -15.24 -0.26
C GLU A 229 2.21 -16.73 -0.03
N VAL A 230 0.96 -17.06 0.27
CA VAL A 230 0.52 -18.42 0.58
C VAL A 230 -0.40 -18.91 -0.53
N LYS A 231 0.02 -19.98 -1.21
CA LYS A 231 -0.71 -20.63 -2.29
C LYS A 231 -2.15 -20.93 -1.88
N GLY A 232 -3.13 -20.57 -2.72
CA GLY A 232 -4.56 -20.80 -2.45
C GLY A 232 -5.20 -19.93 -1.37
N ASN A 233 -4.45 -19.20 -0.55
CA ASN A 233 -4.98 -18.37 0.52
C ASN A 233 -5.08 -16.90 0.09
N TYR A 234 -6.23 -16.52 -0.46
CA TYR A 234 -6.51 -15.18 -0.96
C TYR A 234 -7.60 -14.51 -0.14
N THR A 235 -7.23 -13.48 0.62
CA THR A 235 -8.14 -12.73 1.48
C THR A 235 -8.58 -11.44 0.80
N ASN A 236 -9.58 -10.75 1.35
CA ASN A 236 -9.95 -9.41 0.89
C ASN A 236 -8.79 -8.41 1.04
N ALA A 237 -7.94 -8.58 2.05
CA ALA A 237 -6.73 -7.78 2.25
C ALA A 237 -5.65 -8.01 1.19
N SER A 238 -5.79 -9.07 0.38
CA SER A 238 -4.82 -9.48 -0.63
C SER A 238 -5.42 -9.38 -2.05
N THR A 239 -6.43 -8.51 -2.22
CA THR A 239 -7.22 -8.35 -3.44
C THR A 239 -7.23 -6.89 -3.89
N VAL A 240 -6.94 -6.67 -5.18
CA VAL A 240 -7.16 -5.40 -5.90
C VAL A 240 -8.31 -5.60 -6.87
N PHE A 241 -9.21 -4.63 -6.95
CA PHE A 241 -10.27 -4.62 -7.94
C PHE A 241 -9.83 -3.86 -9.19
N PHE A 242 -10.17 -4.41 -10.35
CA PHE A 242 -9.88 -3.79 -11.63
C PHE A 242 -11.16 -3.77 -12.48
N LYS A 243 -11.57 -2.58 -12.91
CA LYS A 243 -12.66 -2.44 -13.88
C LYS A 243 -12.04 -2.54 -15.27
N VAL A 244 -12.50 -3.52 -16.04
CA VAL A 244 -12.00 -3.74 -17.41
C VAL A 244 -12.40 -2.51 -18.26
N PRO A 245 -11.42 -1.80 -18.86
CA PRO A 245 -11.68 -0.63 -19.69
C PRO A 245 -12.44 -0.96 -20.98
#